data_AF-A0A7X4H747-F1
#
_entry.id   AF-A0A7X4H747-F1
#
_cell.length_a   1.000
_cell.length_b   1.000
_cell.length_c   1.000
_cell.angle_alpha   90.00
_cell.angle_beta   90.00
_cell.angle_gamma   90.00
#
_symmetry.space_group_name_H-M   'P 1'
#
loop_
_entity.id
_entity.type
_entity.pdbx_description
1 polymer ?
#
loop_
_entity_poly.entity_id
_entity_poly.type
_entity_poly.pdbx_seq_one_letter_code
_entity_poly.pdbx_strand_id
1 'polypeptide(L)'
;AADAQAAAGVAAGLTAAQAAIAVATFGKVATAAAAGQSGAALAAVAGQTIAFGYIKPEVQANKANSAFVAASGKKDALSAFFTKFLLNCDQWDGYNSERKALMAHLKSNNIGNVVAITGDIHAFFAGTVNDDFDATGGGTPVMVDLVSAGISSDSFFSYLRDAASALGDIGTLVSYPVAVPVTGLGTVNLSFNLLDYTMGKAAPTVASLAEQTRVQLRGVLAAKGVPESQLEATTAAVLSGLQANSDFNTSLLTLAQQLSALGNNGWLKHLNTDAQGYTLVTLTPGKMTAQFRQVNKLVGATAPATIVARTTTATVTAGAAAVTIS
;
A
#
# COMPACT_ATOMS: atom_id res chain seq x y z
N ALA A 1 35.27 -15.34 10.31
CA ALA A 1 34.71 -15.22 11.68
C ALA A 1 33.28 -15.74 11.75
N ALA A 2 32.36 -15.23 10.92
CA ALA A 2 30.96 -15.68 10.88
C ALA A 2 30.81 -17.19 10.65
N ASP A 3 31.56 -17.77 9.70
CA ASP A 3 31.48 -19.22 9.41
C ASP A 3 31.93 -20.10 10.58
N ALA A 4 32.97 -19.66 11.31
CA ALA A 4 33.44 -20.35 12.51
C ALA A 4 32.42 -20.24 13.65
N GLN A 5 31.76 -19.10 13.81
CA GLN A 5 30.68 -18.91 14.79
C GLN A 5 29.45 -19.75 14.45
N ALA A 6 29.09 -19.85 13.17
CA ALA A 6 27.99 -20.70 12.71
C ALA A 6 28.32 -22.19 12.93
N ALA A 7 29.54 -22.61 12.60
CA ALA A 7 30.01 -23.98 12.87
C ALA A 7 29.98 -24.31 14.37
N ALA A 8 30.38 -23.37 15.24
CA ALA A 8 30.28 -23.54 16.69
C ALA A 8 28.82 -23.65 17.16
N GLY A 9 27.91 -22.87 16.59
CA GLY A 9 26.47 -22.98 16.87
C GLY A 9 25.91 -24.36 16.49
N VAL A 10 26.31 -24.89 15.33
CA VAL A 10 25.93 -26.25 14.91
C VAL A 10 26.52 -27.31 15.83
N ALA A 11 27.79 -27.18 16.22
CA ALA A 11 28.42 -28.08 17.19
C ALA A 11 27.73 -28.03 18.58
N ALA A 12 27.11 -26.91 18.92
CA ALA A 12 26.29 -26.75 20.12
C ALA A 12 24.84 -27.28 19.98
N GLY A 13 24.50 -27.92 18.85
CA GLY A 13 23.21 -28.58 18.63
C GLY A 13 22.16 -27.75 17.88
N LEU A 14 22.52 -26.57 17.36
CA LEU A 14 21.64 -25.81 16.48
C LEU A 14 21.60 -26.43 15.08
N THR A 15 20.46 -26.34 14.40
CA THR A 15 20.44 -26.54 12.94
C THR A 15 21.28 -25.47 12.24
N ALA A 16 21.73 -25.73 11.01
CA ALA A 16 22.49 -24.75 10.23
C ALA A 16 21.75 -23.41 10.08
N ALA A 17 20.43 -23.43 9.88
CA ALA A 17 19.59 -22.23 9.78
C ALA A 17 19.53 -21.45 11.11
N GLN A 18 19.39 -22.17 12.24
CA GLN A 18 19.39 -21.55 13.57
C GLN A 18 20.75 -20.96 13.94
N ALA A 19 21.84 -21.64 13.60
CA ALA A 19 23.19 -21.13 13.82
C ALA A 19 23.46 -19.87 12.97
N ALA A 20 23.07 -19.89 11.69
CA ALA A 20 23.22 -18.75 10.80
C ALA A 20 22.45 -17.51 11.30
N ILE A 21 21.19 -17.68 11.73
CA ILE A 21 20.41 -16.55 12.24
C ILE A 21 20.94 -16.04 13.59
N ALA A 22 21.46 -16.93 14.45
CA ALA A 22 22.08 -16.52 15.71
C ALA A 22 23.32 -15.64 15.47
N VAL A 23 24.18 -16.01 14.51
CA VAL A 23 25.35 -15.20 14.12
C VAL A 23 24.92 -13.87 13.51
N ALA A 24 23.93 -13.86 12.60
CA ALA A 24 23.42 -12.64 12.00
C ALA A 24 22.83 -11.69 13.06
N THR A 25 22.09 -12.24 14.02
CA THR A 25 21.49 -11.50 15.14
C THR A 25 22.57 -10.88 16.02
N PHE A 26 23.57 -11.67 16.42
CA PHE A 26 24.70 -11.18 17.20
C PHE A 26 25.42 -10.04 16.48
N GLY A 27 25.69 -10.19 15.17
CA GLY A 27 26.33 -9.14 14.36
C GLY A 27 25.51 -7.85 14.29
N LYS A 28 24.20 -7.93 14.04
CA LYS A 28 23.32 -6.76 13.99
C LYS A 28 23.22 -6.05 15.34
N VAL A 29 23.11 -6.80 16.43
CA VAL A 29 23.08 -6.27 17.80
C VAL A 29 24.41 -5.60 18.16
N ALA A 30 25.55 -6.23 17.83
CA ALA A 30 26.87 -5.66 18.08
C ALA A 30 27.07 -4.32 17.34
N THR A 31 26.65 -4.24 16.07
CA THR A 31 26.68 -2.98 15.31
C THR A 31 25.78 -1.91 15.93
N ALA A 32 24.56 -2.26 16.34
CA ALA A 32 23.65 -1.32 16.98
C ALA A 32 24.20 -0.82 18.34
N ALA A 33 24.82 -1.70 19.12
CA ALA A 33 25.48 -1.35 20.36
C ALA A 33 26.68 -0.41 20.15
N ALA A 34 27.50 -0.67 19.11
CA ALA A 34 28.59 0.21 18.72
C ALA A 34 28.09 1.60 18.27
N ALA A 35 26.86 1.68 17.75
CA ALA A 35 26.17 2.94 17.44
C ALA A 35 25.51 3.61 18.67
N GLY A 36 25.76 3.12 19.88
CA GLY A 36 25.28 3.71 21.13
C GLY A 36 23.89 3.23 21.60
N GLN A 37 23.28 2.25 20.92
CA GLN A 37 22.01 1.68 21.39
C GLN A 37 22.20 0.76 22.59
N SER A 38 21.22 0.69 23.49
CA SER A 38 21.27 -0.16 24.69
C SER A 38 19.88 -0.67 25.09
N GLY A 39 19.84 -1.63 26.01
CA GLY A 39 18.62 -2.15 26.62
C GLY A 39 17.59 -2.64 25.60
N ALA A 40 16.36 -2.11 25.69
CA ALA A 40 15.24 -2.51 24.85
C ALA A 40 15.48 -2.28 23.34
N ALA A 41 16.29 -1.28 22.96
CA ALA A 41 16.60 -1.02 21.55
C ALA A 41 17.41 -2.17 20.92
N LEU A 42 18.38 -2.73 21.66
CA LEU A 42 19.13 -3.90 21.21
C LEU A 42 18.25 -5.14 21.13
N ALA A 43 17.33 -5.32 22.09
CA ALA A 43 16.36 -6.40 22.05
C ALA A 43 15.43 -6.28 20.82
N ALA A 44 15.03 -5.06 20.45
CA ALA A 44 14.22 -4.82 19.24
C ALA A 44 15.00 -5.16 17.96
N VAL A 45 16.28 -4.79 17.85
CA VAL A 45 17.14 -5.16 16.71
C VAL A 45 17.28 -6.68 16.60
N ALA A 46 17.51 -7.36 17.74
CA ALA A 46 17.57 -8.81 17.78
C ALA A 46 16.26 -9.45 17.34
N GLY A 47 15.15 -8.99 17.92
CA GLY A 47 13.80 -9.45 17.61
C GLY A 47 13.46 -9.31 16.13
N GLN A 48 13.74 -8.15 15.52
CA GLN A 48 13.52 -7.96 14.08
C GLN A 48 14.38 -8.88 13.23
N THR A 49 15.66 -9.05 13.57
CA THR A 49 16.56 -9.93 12.81
C THR A 49 16.04 -11.36 12.82
N ILE A 50 15.65 -11.89 13.98
CA ILE A 50 15.08 -13.23 14.12
C ILE A 50 13.71 -13.33 13.42
N ALA A 51 12.83 -12.35 13.62
CA ALA A 51 11.49 -12.35 13.05
C ALA A 51 11.52 -12.42 11.52
N PHE A 52 12.35 -11.61 10.87
CA PHE A 52 12.39 -11.56 9.41
C PHE A 52 13.34 -12.58 8.78
N GLY A 53 14.42 -12.96 9.48
CA GLY A 53 15.40 -13.90 8.95
C GLY A 53 15.11 -15.37 9.22
N TYR A 54 14.25 -15.69 10.20
CA TYR A 54 13.94 -17.08 10.57
C TYR A 54 12.43 -17.36 10.70
N ILE A 55 11.69 -16.54 11.46
CA ILE A 55 10.26 -16.77 11.69
C ILE A 55 9.46 -16.59 10.39
N LYS A 56 9.66 -15.48 9.67
CA LYS A 56 8.91 -15.16 8.45
C LYS A 56 9.04 -16.26 7.38
N PRO A 57 10.24 -16.74 7.00
CA PRO A 57 10.37 -17.84 6.03
C PRO A 57 9.63 -19.12 6.47
N GLU A 58 9.70 -19.46 7.76
CA GLU A 58 9.01 -20.64 8.30
C GLU A 58 7.48 -20.47 8.23
N VAL A 59 6.96 -19.30 8.61
CA VAL A 59 5.54 -18.96 8.48
C VAL A 59 5.09 -18.97 7.01
N GLN A 60 5.91 -18.46 6.09
CA GLN A 60 5.60 -18.47 4.66
C GLN A 60 5.56 -19.90 4.09
N ALA A 61 6.46 -20.77 4.54
CA ALA A 61 6.52 -22.17 4.11
C ALA A 61 5.37 -23.01 4.70
N ASN A 62 5.11 -22.84 6.00
CA ASN A 62 4.23 -23.73 6.76
C ASN A 62 2.84 -23.14 7.05
N LYS A 63 2.61 -21.86 6.74
CA LYS A 63 1.31 -21.19 6.84
C LYS A 63 0.73 -21.35 8.26
N ALA A 64 -0.55 -21.72 8.37
CA ALA A 64 -1.21 -21.99 9.65
C ALA A 64 -0.59 -23.15 10.43
N ASN A 65 0.20 -24.00 9.79
CA ASN A 65 0.91 -25.12 10.44
C ASN A 65 2.29 -24.73 10.96
N SER A 66 2.70 -23.48 10.78
CA SER A 66 3.90 -22.93 11.40
C SER A 66 3.90 -23.16 12.91
N ALA A 67 5.05 -23.59 13.44
CA ALA A 67 5.22 -23.76 14.88
C ALA A 67 5.05 -22.41 15.62
N PHE A 68 5.44 -21.29 14.99
CA PHE A 68 5.26 -19.95 15.56
C PHE A 68 3.79 -19.51 15.53
N VAL A 69 3.06 -19.78 14.45
CA VAL A 69 1.62 -19.51 14.39
C VAL A 69 0.87 -20.35 15.42
N ALA A 70 1.20 -21.63 15.55
CA ALA A 70 0.61 -22.52 16.55
C ALA A 70 0.91 -22.03 17.98
N ALA A 71 2.18 -21.74 18.29
CA ALA A 71 2.59 -21.25 19.61
C ALA A 71 1.96 -19.90 19.99
N SER A 72 1.61 -19.06 19.00
CA SER A 72 0.92 -17.79 19.24
C SER A 72 -0.55 -17.95 19.67
N GLY A 73 -1.14 -19.16 19.53
CA GLY A 73 -2.56 -19.40 19.75
C GLY A 73 -3.48 -18.77 18.69
N LYS A 74 -2.92 -18.22 17.59
CA LYS A 74 -3.66 -17.52 16.53
C LYS A 74 -3.91 -18.39 15.29
N LYS A 75 -3.73 -19.71 15.37
CA LYS A 75 -3.88 -20.62 14.22
C LYS A 75 -5.20 -20.41 13.48
N ASP A 76 -6.33 -20.46 14.19
CA ASP A 76 -7.64 -20.35 13.56
C ASP A 76 -7.87 -18.95 12.99
N ALA A 77 -7.50 -17.91 13.75
CA ALA A 77 -7.59 -16.52 13.32
C ALA A 77 -6.75 -16.22 12.06
N LEU A 78 -5.60 -16.87 11.90
CA LEU A 78 -4.69 -16.66 10.77
C LEU A 78 -4.91 -17.63 9.60
N SER A 79 -5.69 -18.70 9.78
CA SER A 79 -5.82 -19.75 8.77
C SER A 79 -6.36 -19.23 7.43
N ALA A 80 -7.38 -18.38 7.46
CA ALA A 80 -7.95 -17.78 6.26
C ALA A 80 -6.93 -16.90 5.48
N PHE A 81 -5.95 -16.32 6.15
CA PHE A 81 -4.93 -15.45 5.54
C PHE A 81 -3.90 -16.22 4.71
N PHE A 82 -3.79 -17.53 4.93
CA PHE A 82 -2.91 -18.39 4.14
C PHE A 82 -3.61 -19.03 2.93
N THR A 83 -4.90 -18.75 2.77
CA THR A 83 -5.70 -19.14 1.63
C THR A 83 -5.57 -18.09 0.54
N LYS A 84 -5.29 -18.52 -0.69
CA LYS A 84 -5.40 -17.64 -1.85
C LYS A 84 -6.87 -17.56 -2.23
N PHE A 85 -7.39 -16.35 -2.38
CA PHE A 85 -8.75 -16.11 -2.85
C PHE A 85 -8.75 -14.96 -3.86
N LEU A 86 -9.77 -14.94 -4.71
CA LEU A 86 -10.06 -13.80 -5.57
C LEU A 86 -10.73 -12.72 -4.71
N LEU A 87 -10.10 -11.55 -4.62
CA LEU A 87 -10.60 -10.44 -3.82
C LEU A 87 -11.92 -9.90 -4.37
N ASN A 88 -12.05 -9.86 -5.69
CA ASN A 88 -13.24 -9.39 -6.37
C ASN A 88 -13.53 -10.25 -7.60
N CYS A 89 -14.53 -11.13 -7.50
CA CYS A 89 -14.95 -12.00 -8.60
C CYS A 89 -15.82 -11.29 -9.64
N ASP A 90 -16.27 -10.07 -9.38
CA ASP A 90 -17.08 -9.28 -10.31
C ASP A 90 -16.21 -8.50 -11.31
N GLN A 91 -14.91 -8.36 -11.02
CA GLN A 91 -13.93 -7.78 -11.94
C GLN A 91 -13.31 -8.85 -12.85
N TRP A 92 -12.46 -8.43 -13.79
CA TRP A 92 -11.73 -9.34 -14.68
C TRP A 92 -10.87 -10.40 -13.97
N ASP A 93 -10.54 -10.22 -12.69
CA ASP A 93 -9.89 -11.27 -11.88
C ASP A 93 -10.79 -12.50 -11.65
N GLY A 94 -12.12 -12.32 -11.64
CA GLY A 94 -13.11 -13.41 -11.63
C GLY A 94 -13.23 -14.17 -12.94
N TYR A 95 -12.79 -13.56 -14.05
CA TYR A 95 -12.92 -14.06 -15.43
C TYR A 95 -11.54 -14.24 -16.06
N ASN A 96 -10.63 -14.89 -15.33
CA ASN A 96 -9.21 -14.97 -15.71
C ASN A 96 -9.02 -15.67 -17.06
N SER A 97 -9.81 -16.70 -17.37
CA SER A 97 -9.75 -17.41 -18.66
C SER A 97 -10.10 -16.49 -19.84
N GLU A 98 -11.15 -15.69 -19.69
CA GLU A 98 -11.63 -14.73 -20.68
C GLU A 98 -10.63 -13.59 -20.86
N ARG A 99 -10.06 -13.08 -19.75
CA ARG A 99 -8.98 -12.08 -19.81
C ARG A 99 -7.78 -12.62 -20.60
N LYS A 100 -7.31 -13.84 -20.29
CA LYS A 100 -6.20 -14.47 -21.01
C LYS A 100 -6.53 -14.66 -22.49
N ALA A 101 -7.74 -15.10 -22.82
CA ALA A 101 -8.17 -15.25 -24.21
C ALA A 101 -8.14 -13.93 -24.97
N LEU A 102 -8.63 -12.83 -24.37
CA LEU A 102 -8.57 -11.50 -24.96
C LEU A 102 -7.14 -11.02 -25.14
N MET A 103 -6.29 -11.12 -24.12
CA MET A 103 -4.88 -10.68 -24.21
C MET A 103 -4.09 -11.50 -25.22
N ALA A 104 -4.32 -12.81 -25.27
CA ALA A 104 -3.73 -13.69 -26.27
C ALA A 104 -4.14 -13.28 -27.69
N HIS A 105 -5.41 -12.95 -27.91
CA HIS A 105 -5.89 -12.46 -29.21
C HIS A 105 -5.20 -11.16 -29.64
N LEU A 106 -5.10 -10.17 -28.74
CA LEU A 106 -4.41 -8.91 -29.02
C LEU A 106 -2.93 -9.16 -29.39
N LYS A 107 -2.25 -9.97 -28.59
CA LYS A 107 -0.83 -10.31 -28.78
C LYS A 107 -0.58 -11.09 -30.08
N SER A 108 -1.37 -12.15 -30.35
CA SER A 108 -1.15 -13.02 -31.52
C SER A 108 -1.47 -12.34 -32.85
N ASN A 109 -2.36 -11.36 -32.84
CA ASN A 109 -2.75 -10.60 -34.04
C ASN A 109 -2.00 -9.27 -34.17
N ASN A 110 -0.99 -9.04 -33.32
CA ASN A 110 -0.17 -7.84 -33.33
C ASN A 110 -0.99 -6.53 -33.21
N ILE A 111 -2.07 -6.59 -32.42
CA ILE A 111 -2.97 -5.46 -32.14
C ILE A 111 -2.37 -4.67 -30.97
N GLY A 112 -1.64 -3.61 -31.29
CA GLY A 112 -1.09 -2.67 -30.31
C GLY A 112 -2.02 -1.49 -30.01
N ASN A 113 -1.55 -0.55 -29.19
CA ASN A 113 -2.26 0.69 -28.84
C ASN A 113 -3.62 0.49 -28.17
N VAL A 114 -3.80 -0.62 -27.45
CA VAL A 114 -5.03 -0.88 -26.70
C VAL A 114 -4.91 -0.23 -25.33
N VAL A 115 -5.91 0.59 -24.99
CA VAL A 115 -6.04 1.23 -23.69
C VAL A 115 -7.49 1.06 -23.22
N ALA A 116 -7.68 0.50 -22.03
CA ALA A 116 -8.97 0.48 -21.36
C ALA A 116 -9.13 1.75 -20.51
N ILE A 117 -10.37 2.25 -20.47
CA ILE A 117 -10.81 3.28 -19.55
C ILE A 117 -11.94 2.66 -18.73
N THR A 118 -11.71 2.48 -17.44
CA THR A 118 -12.57 1.68 -16.56
C THR A 118 -13.01 2.49 -15.35
N GLY A 119 -13.92 1.91 -14.56
CA GLY A 119 -14.51 2.51 -13.36
C GLY A 119 -14.93 1.41 -12.39
N ASP A 120 -16.13 1.53 -11.83
CA ASP A 120 -16.76 0.57 -10.89
C ASP A 120 -16.04 0.43 -9.53
N ILE A 121 -14.74 0.15 -9.50
CA ILE A 121 -13.99 -0.14 -8.26
C ILE A 121 -13.82 1.06 -7.32
N HIS A 122 -14.21 2.28 -7.75
CA HIS A 122 -14.11 3.53 -6.99
C HIS A 122 -12.69 3.88 -6.49
N ALA A 123 -11.71 3.75 -7.39
CA ALA A 123 -10.31 4.13 -7.15
C ALA A 123 -9.67 4.68 -8.43
N PHE A 124 -8.58 5.43 -8.29
CA PHE A 124 -7.73 5.74 -9.44
C PHE A 124 -6.59 4.74 -9.54
N PHE A 125 -6.51 4.01 -10.65
CA PHE A 125 -5.38 3.15 -10.98
C PHE A 125 -4.85 3.43 -12.38
N ALA A 126 -3.57 3.18 -12.58
CA ALA A 126 -2.99 3.03 -13.90
C ALA A 126 -1.96 1.91 -13.88
N GLY A 127 -2.01 1.03 -14.87
CA GLY A 127 -1.08 -0.08 -14.96
C GLY A 127 -1.20 -0.83 -16.28
N THR A 128 -0.36 -1.83 -16.45
CA THR A 128 -0.45 -2.72 -17.61
C THR A 128 -1.38 -3.88 -17.32
N VAL A 129 -2.09 -4.34 -18.34
CA VAL A 129 -2.75 -5.64 -18.36
C VAL A 129 -1.82 -6.59 -19.10
N ASN A 130 -1.42 -7.65 -18.41
CA ASN A 130 -0.47 -8.63 -18.93
C ASN A 130 -1.20 -9.82 -19.55
N ASP A 131 -0.53 -10.54 -20.44
CA ASP A 131 -1.08 -11.72 -21.11
C ASP A 131 -1.49 -12.83 -20.14
N ASP A 132 -0.66 -13.11 -19.14
CA ASP A 132 -0.92 -14.07 -18.09
C ASP A 132 -0.28 -13.64 -16.77
N PHE A 133 -1.11 -13.17 -15.83
CA PHE A 133 -0.64 -12.80 -14.48
C PHE A 133 -0.20 -14.00 -13.63
N ASP A 134 -0.59 -15.23 -13.97
CA ASP A 134 -0.13 -16.45 -13.30
C ASP A 134 1.26 -16.88 -13.77
N ALA A 135 1.77 -16.30 -14.87
CA ALA A 135 3.10 -16.58 -15.37
C ALA A 135 4.19 -16.05 -14.42
N THR A 136 5.36 -16.66 -14.45
CA THR A 136 6.50 -16.19 -13.65
C THR A 136 6.82 -14.74 -13.99
N GLY A 137 6.91 -13.88 -12.96
CA GLY A 137 7.12 -12.44 -13.13
C GLY A 137 5.87 -11.64 -13.50
N GLY A 138 4.69 -12.27 -13.53
CA GLY A 138 3.40 -11.62 -13.80
C GLY A 138 3.05 -11.49 -15.28
N GLY A 139 3.78 -12.13 -16.19
CA GLY A 139 3.51 -12.12 -17.63
C GLY A 139 4.08 -10.91 -18.39
N THR A 140 3.70 -10.80 -19.66
CA THR A 140 4.12 -9.73 -20.57
C THR A 140 3.01 -8.69 -20.72
N PRO A 141 3.29 -7.38 -20.55
CA PRO A 141 2.33 -6.31 -20.84
C PRO A 141 1.78 -6.37 -22.27
N VAL A 142 0.45 -6.29 -22.41
CA VAL A 142 -0.26 -6.30 -23.70
C VAL A 142 -1.03 -5.00 -23.94
N MET A 143 -1.65 -4.45 -22.90
CA MET A 143 -2.40 -3.20 -22.97
C MET A 143 -2.25 -2.39 -21.68
N VAL A 144 -2.80 -1.17 -21.66
CA VAL A 144 -2.86 -0.33 -20.45
C VAL A 144 -4.31 -0.22 -19.97
N ASP A 145 -4.51 -0.23 -18.65
CA ASP A 145 -5.80 0.10 -18.03
C ASP A 145 -5.66 1.41 -17.22
N LEU A 146 -6.62 2.30 -17.41
CA LEU A 146 -6.74 3.61 -16.77
C LEU A 146 -8.07 3.66 -16.03
N VAL A 147 -8.03 3.40 -14.73
CA VAL A 147 -9.20 3.25 -13.88
C VAL A 147 -9.57 4.60 -13.25
N SER A 148 -10.81 5.02 -13.42
CA SER A 148 -11.34 6.26 -12.85
C SER A 148 -12.05 6.00 -11.51
N ALA A 149 -11.81 6.89 -10.53
CA ALA A 149 -12.54 6.87 -9.28
C ALA A 149 -14.04 7.21 -9.47
N GLY A 150 -14.83 6.91 -8.44
CA GLY A 150 -16.24 7.31 -8.37
C GLY A 150 -16.38 8.82 -8.14
N ILE A 151 -17.43 9.43 -8.70
CA ILE A 151 -17.71 10.86 -8.49
C ILE A 151 -18.19 11.09 -7.05
N SER A 152 -19.15 10.29 -6.59
CA SER A 152 -19.84 10.47 -5.30
C SER A 152 -19.88 9.21 -4.44
N SER A 153 -19.59 8.04 -5.00
CA SER A 153 -19.53 6.79 -4.25
C SER A 153 -18.40 6.79 -3.23
N ASP A 154 -18.56 6.02 -2.16
CA ASP A 154 -17.46 5.79 -1.23
C ASP A 154 -16.27 5.11 -1.92
N SER A 155 -15.08 5.45 -1.45
CA SER A 155 -13.83 4.99 -2.03
C SER A 155 -13.60 3.50 -1.77
N PHE A 156 -12.86 2.83 -2.65
CA PHE A 156 -12.45 1.44 -2.46
C PHE A 156 -11.81 1.20 -1.09
N PHE A 157 -10.97 2.15 -0.66
CA PHE A 157 -10.34 2.14 0.66
C PHE A 157 -11.37 2.13 1.80
N SER A 158 -12.45 2.89 1.69
CA SER A 158 -13.47 2.98 2.75
C SER A 158 -14.16 1.63 2.95
N TYR A 159 -14.54 0.95 1.86
CA TYR A 159 -15.16 -0.39 1.94
C TYR A 159 -14.23 -1.41 2.61
N LEU A 160 -12.96 -1.45 2.19
CA LEU A 160 -12.01 -2.42 2.73
C LEU A 160 -11.58 -2.08 4.16
N ARG A 161 -11.42 -0.79 4.51
CA ARG A 161 -11.17 -0.35 5.89
C ARG A 161 -12.28 -0.84 6.82
N ASP A 162 -13.53 -0.62 6.43
CA ASP A 162 -14.67 -0.94 7.29
C ASP A 162 -14.81 -2.45 7.46
N ALA A 163 -14.64 -3.23 6.38
CA ALA A 163 -14.58 -4.69 6.46
C ALA A 163 -13.41 -5.19 7.34
N ALA A 164 -12.23 -4.57 7.20
CA ALA A 164 -11.03 -4.95 7.94
C ALA A 164 -11.06 -4.53 9.42
N SER A 165 -11.89 -3.55 9.80
CA SER A 165 -11.98 -3.05 11.17
C SER A 165 -12.39 -4.13 12.19
N ALA A 166 -13.12 -5.16 11.74
CA ALA A 166 -13.53 -6.30 12.56
C ALA A 166 -12.42 -7.34 12.75
N LEU A 167 -11.27 -7.20 12.10
CA LEU A 167 -10.20 -8.20 12.07
C LEU A 167 -9.13 -7.99 13.16
N GLY A 168 -9.30 -7.02 14.06
CA GLY A 168 -8.36 -6.74 15.15
C GLY A 168 -7.01 -6.26 14.63
N ASP A 169 -5.91 -6.77 15.19
CA ASP A 169 -4.54 -6.26 14.95
C ASP A 169 -4.13 -6.25 13.47
N ILE A 170 -4.62 -7.19 12.68
CA ILE A 170 -4.31 -7.33 11.25
C ILE A 170 -5.11 -6.37 10.36
N GLY A 171 -6.13 -5.69 10.89
CA GLY A 171 -6.80 -4.60 10.18
C GLY A 171 -5.83 -3.46 9.82
N THR A 172 -4.72 -3.36 10.56
CA THR A 172 -3.61 -2.44 10.27
C THR A 172 -2.89 -2.71 8.95
N LEU A 173 -3.11 -3.86 8.29
CA LEU A 173 -2.62 -4.07 6.92
C LEU A 173 -3.41 -3.28 5.86
N VAL A 174 -4.61 -2.81 6.23
CA VAL A 174 -5.50 -2.02 5.37
C VAL A 174 -5.52 -0.56 5.81
N SER A 175 -5.71 -0.30 7.10
CA SER A 175 -5.83 1.07 7.62
C SER A 175 -5.23 1.21 9.00
N TYR A 176 -4.55 2.34 9.25
CA TYR A 176 -4.03 2.70 10.56
C TYR A 176 -4.73 3.95 11.11
N PRO A 177 -5.51 3.85 12.20
CA PRO A 177 -6.18 5.00 12.79
C PRO A 177 -5.18 5.87 13.57
N VAL A 178 -5.25 7.19 13.39
CA VAL A 178 -4.46 8.16 14.15
C VAL A 178 -5.37 9.25 14.71
N ALA A 179 -5.33 9.41 16.03
CA ALA A 179 -5.98 10.50 16.74
C ALA A 179 -5.05 11.71 16.78
N VAL A 180 -5.48 12.83 16.20
CA VAL A 180 -4.67 14.06 16.10
C VAL A 180 -5.33 15.18 16.90
N PRO A 181 -4.72 15.67 17.97
CA PRO A 181 -5.23 16.84 18.68
C PRO A 181 -5.04 18.09 17.83
N VAL A 182 -6.11 18.87 17.68
CA VAL A 182 -6.11 20.15 16.95
C VAL A 182 -6.56 21.25 17.90
N THR A 183 -5.68 22.23 18.12
CA THR A 183 -5.93 23.35 19.04
C THR A 183 -7.25 24.05 18.73
N GLY A 184 -8.13 24.17 19.73
CA GLY A 184 -9.45 24.79 19.59
C GLY A 184 -10.54 23.92 18.96
N LEU A 185 -10.22 22.74 18.42
CA LEU A 185 -11.16 21.86 17.70
C LEU A 185 -11.25 20.44 18.29
N GLY A 186 -10.47 20.17 19.34
CA GLY A 186 -10.35 18.85 19.96
C GLY A 186 -9.63 17.85 19.05
N THR A 187 -9.93 16.56 19.20
CA THR A 187 -9.29 15.49 18.42
C THR A 187 -9.98 15.28 17.07
N VAL A 188 -9.20 15.13 16.00
CA VAL A 188 -9.62 14.58 14.70
C VAL A 188 -9.10 13.15 14.56
N ASN A 189 -9.89 12.24 14.00
CA ASN A 189 -9.46 10.87 13.73
C ASN A 189 -9.22 10.73 12.23
N LEU A 190 -8.00 10.34 11.87
CA LEU A 190 -7.60 10.07 10.50
C LEU A 190 -7.39 8.57 10.31
N SER A 191 -7.70 8.08 9.11
CA SER A 191 -7.44 6.68 8.73
C SER A 191 -6.38 6.68 7.63
N PHE A 192 -5.15 6.30 7.98
CA PHE A 192 -4.06 6.21 7.03
C PHE A 192 -4.22 4.97 6.16
N ASN A 193 -4.17 5.17 4.84
CA ASN A 193 -4.43 4.14 3.84
C ASN A 193 -3.17 3.27 3.63
N LEU A 194 -3.16 2.12 4.28
CA LEU A 194 -2.09 1.12 4.15
C LEU A 194 -2.36 0.12 3.03
N LEU A 195 -3.62 -0.02 2.62
CA LEU A 195 -4.04 -0.82 1.47
C LEU A 195 -3.25 -0.48 0.21
N ASP A 196 -3.09 0.81 -0.10
CA ASP A 196 -2.32 1.28 -1.25
C ASP A 196 -0.89 0.68 -1.28
N TYR A 197 -0.19 0.68 -0.14
CA TYR A 197 1.16 0.12 -0.04
C TYR A 197 1.14 -1.42 -0.09
N THR A 198 0.17 -2.06 0.55
CA THR A 198 -0.07 -3.50 0.43
C THR A 198 -0.35 -3.92 -1.02
N MET A 199 -0.97 -3.05 -1.81
CA MET A 199 -1.21 -3.24 -3.24
C MET A 199 0.01 -2.92 -4.13
N GLY A 200 1.14 -2.48 -3.57
CA GLY A 200 2.37 -2.25 -4.32
C GLY A 200 2.67 -0.79 -4.65
N LYS A 201 2.02 0.18 -3.99
CA LYS A 201 2.40 1.59 -4.09
C LYS A 201 3.85 1.78 -3.61
N ALA A 202 4.57 2.69 -4.24
CA ALA A 202 5.94 3.00 -3.90
C ALA A 202 6.08 3.44 -2.43
N ALA A 203 7.23 3.11 -1.83
CA ALA A 203 7.51 3.38 -0.43
C ALA A 203 7.39 4.88 -0.13
N PRO A 204 6.65 5.27 0.92
CA PRO A 204 6.43 6.69 1.19
C PRO A 204 7.62 7.33 1.90
N THR A 205 7.74 8.63 1.72
CA THR A 205 8.43 9.55 2.64
C THR A 205 7.46 9.98 3.75
N VAL A 206 7.97 10.56 4.84
CA VAL A 206 7.14 11.19 5.89
C VAL A 206 6.14 12.20 5.30
N ALA A 207 6.61 13.05 4.38
CA ALA A 207 5.77 14.06 3.74
C ALA A 207 4.66 13.43 2.90
N SER A 208 4.99 12.46 2.03
CA SER A 208 3.97 11.80 1.18
C SER A 208 3.00 10.94 1.99
N LEU A 209 3.45 10.37 3.12
CA LEU A 209 2.61 9.62 4.02
C LEU A 209 1.58 10.52 4.71
N ALA A 210 1.98 11.70 5.19
CA ALA A 210 1.05 12.66 5.78
C ALA A 210 0.11 13.25 4.71
N GLU A 211 0.65 13.59 3.54
CA GLU A 211 -0.08 14.20 2.44
C GLU A 211 -1.20 13.30 1.88
N GLN A 212 -1.14 11.99 2.07
CA GLN A 212 -2.20 11.07 1.64
C GLN A 212 -3.55 11.40 2.30
N THR A 213 -3.56 11.92 3.55
CA THR A 213 -4.77 12.20 4.31
C THR A 213 -5.32 13.61 4.08
N ARG A 214 -4.73 14.42 3.18
CA ARG A 214 -5.13 15.85 3.01
C ARG A 214 -6.63 16.02 2.78
N VAL A 215 -7.21 15.29 1.83
CA VAL A 215 -8.64 15.42 1.48
C VAL A 215 -9.53 14.99 2.65
N GLN A 216 -9.18 13.90 3.33
CA GLN A 216 -9.87 13.43 4.53
C GLN A 216 -9.81 14.49 5.64
N LEU A 217 -8.61 14.96 5.98
CA LEU A 217 -8.39 15.95 7.04
C LEU A 217 -9.14 17.25 6.76
N ARG A 218 -9.06 17.77 5.53
CA ARG A 218 -9.80 18.97 5.12
C ARG A 218 -11.30 18.80 5.32
N GLY A 219 -11.86 17.65 4.94
CA GLY A 219 -13.27 17.33 5.14
C GLY A 219 -13.66 17.25 6.63
N VAL A 220 -12.83 16.61 7.46
CA VAL A 220 -13.06 16.50 8.91
C VAL A 220 -12.96 17.87 9.61
N LEU A 221 -12.02 18.72 9.21
CA LEU A 221 -11.89 20.09 9.73
C LEU A 221 -13.10 20.95 9.34
N ALA A 222 -13.60 20.80 8.11
CA ALA A 222 -14.82 21.48 7.66
C ALA A 222 -16.02 21.04 8.49
N ALA A 223 -16.16 19.74 8.76
CA ALA A 223 -17.21 19.20 9.63
C ALA A 223 -17.10 19.68 11.09
N LYS A 224 -15.91 20.06 11.54
CA LYS A 224 -15.66 20.69 12.85
C LYS A 224 -15.84 22.22 12.85
N GLY A 225 -16.31 22.79 11.75
CA GLY A 225 -16.65 24.22 11.68
C GLY A 225 -15.49 25.14 11.31
N VAL A 226 -14.36 24.63 10.83
CA VAL A 226 -13.30 25.48 10.28
C VAL A 226 -13.83 26.18 9.03
N PRO A 227 -13.78 27.53 8.95
CA PRO A 227 -14.25 28.27 7.78
C PRO A 227 -13.47 27.88 6.51
N GLU A 228 -14.15 27.85 5.36
CA GLU A 228 -13.53 27.51 4.06
C GLU A 228 -12.26 28.31 3.78
N SER A 229 -12.23 29.60 4.13
CA SER A 229 -11.07 30.49 3.97
C SER A 229 -9.86 30.11 4.84
N GLN A 230 -10.04 29.31 5.89
CA GLN A 230 -9.00 28.86 6.82
C GLN A 230 -8.65 27.38 6.66
N LEU A 231 -9.41 26.62 5.87
CA LEU A 231 -9.24 25.16 5.78
C LEU A 231 -7.87 24.76 5.26
N GLU A 232 -7.38 25.39 4.20
CA GLU A 232 -6.07 25.03 3.62
C GLU A 232 -4.92 25.29 4.60
N ALA A 233 -4.91 26.47 5.24
CA ALA A 233 -3.89 26.83 6.22
C ALA A 233 -3.92 25.90 7.44
N THR A 234 -5.12 25.59 7.95
CA THR A 234 -5.29 24.69 9.09
C THR A 234 -4.88 23.27 8.74
N THR A 235 -5.28 22.77 7.55
CA THR A 235 -4.90 21.45 7.06
C THR A 235 -3.38 21.34 6.95
N ALA A 236 -2.71 22.33 6.34
CA ALA A 236 -1.25 22.37 6.22
C ALA A 236 -0.53 22.39 7.57
N ALA A 237 -1.05 23.14 8.55
CA ALA A 237 -0.49 23.18 9.90
C ALA A 237 -0.59 21.81 10.60
N VAL A 238 -1.75 21.15 10.52
CA VAL A 238 -1.96 19.83 11.13
C VAL A 238 -1.08 18.77 10.46
N LEU A 239 -0.96 18.78 9.13
CA LEU A 239 -0.05 17.88 8.41
C LEU A 239 1.41 18.11 8.79
N SER A 240 1.82 19.37 9.00
CA SER A 240 3.18 19.68 9.45
C SER A 240 3.44 19.16 10.87
N GLY A 241 2.45 19.28 11.76
CA GLY A 241 2.53 18.71 13.12
C GLY A 241 2.65 17.18 13.12
N LEU A 242 1.93 16.49 12.23
CA LEU A 242 2.06 15.05 12.03
C LEU A 242 3.48 14.65 11.58
N GLN A 243 4.06 15.38 10.63
CA GLN A 243 5.42 15.12 10.16
C GLN A 243 6.48 15.35 11.24
N ALA A 244 6.21 16.21 12.22
CA ALA A 244 7.09 16.44 13.36
C ALA A 244 6.92 15.39 14.48
N ASN A 245 5.88 14.56 14.44
CA ASN A 245 5.62 13.54 15.46
C ASN A 245 6.55 12.33 15.30
N SER A 246 7.29 11.98 16.35
CA SER A 246 8.27 10.89 16.33
C SER A 246 7.64 9.51 16.10
N ASP A 247 6.46 9.25 16.67
CA ASP A 247 5.79 7.95 16.56
C ASP A 247 5.23 7.75 15.15
N PHE A 248 4.73 8.83 14.53
CA PHE A 248 4.34 8.84 13.13
C PHE A 248 5.52 8.49 12.21
N ASN A 249 6.68 9.10 12.46
CA ASN A 249 7.91 8.93 11.67
C ASN A 249 8.56 7.56 11.85
N THR A 250 8.34 6.91 12.99
CA THR A 250 9.00 5.64 13.32
C THR A 250 8.10 4.44 13.07
N SER A 251 6.88 4.44 13.61
CA SER A 251 6.02 3.26 13.58
C SER A 251 5.25 3.17 12.27
N LEU A 252 4.45 4.20 11.96
CA LEU A 252 3.56 4.17 10.80
C LEU A 252 4.31 4.25 9.47
N LEU A 253 5.34 5.11 9.39
CA LEU A 253 6.20 5.17 8.21
C LEU A 253 6.88 3.83 7.93
N THR A 254 7.50 3.21 8.94
CA THR A 254 8.19 1.93 8.78
C THR A 254 7.22 0.84 8.33
N LEU A 255 6.01 0.79 8.93
CA LEU A 255 4.98 -0.15 8.51
C LEU A 255 4.61 0.05 7.03
N ALA A 256 4.33 1.28 6.61
CA ALA A 256 3.98 1.57 5.21
C ALA A 256 5.10 1.19 4.23
N GLN A 257 6.37 1.44 4.61
CA GLN A 257 7.53 1.04 3.80
C GLN A 257 7.69 -0.49 3.72
N GLN A 258 7.44 -1.21 4.82
CA GLN A 258 7.46 -2.67 4.83
C GLN A 258 6.36 -3.28 3.97
N LEU A 259 5.15 -2.69 3.98
CA LEU A 259 4.04 -3.13 3.14
C LEU A 259 4.31 -2.88 1.66
N SER A 260 4.86 -1.71 1.33
CA SER A 260 5.29 -1.39 -0.04
C SER A 260 6.31 -2.40 -0.57
N ALA A 261 7.26 -2.82 0.27
CA ALA A 261 8.30 -3.78 -0.10
C ALA A 261 7.78 -5.20 -0.39
N LEU A 262 6.49 -5.51 -0.14
CA LEU A 262 5.88 -6.77 -0.56
C LEU A 262 5.78 -6.89 -2.08
N GLY A 263 5.64 -5.77 -2.80
CA GLY A 263 5.68 -5.74 -4.27
C GLY A 263 4.55 -6.53 -4.96
N ASN A 264 3.37 -6.62 -4.34
CA ASN A 264 2.30 -7.55 -4.75
C ASN A 264 1.77 -7.33 -6.18
N ASN A 265 1.81 -6.09 -6.72
CA ASN A 265 1.29 -5.77 -8.07
C ASN A 265 2.27 -4.88 -8.86
N GLY A 266 3.39 -5.44 -9.32
CA GLY A 266 4.44 -4.68 -10.04
C GLY A 266 4.01 -4.02 -11.37
N TRP A 267 2.85 -4.43 -11.91
CA TRP A 267 2.23 -3.86 -13.11
C TRP A 267 1.47 -2.54 -12.85
N LEU A 268 1.10 -2.25 -11.61
CA LEU A 268 0.47 -0.98 -11.24
C LEU A 268 1.53 0.12 -11.10
N LYS A 269 1.31 1.24 -11.79
CA LYS A 269 2.15 2.45 -11.75
C LYS A 269 1.52 3.58 -10.96
N HIS A 270 0.19 3.60 -10.84
CA HIS A 270 -0.53 4.52 -9.98
C HIS A 270 -1.58 3.78 -9.15
N LEU A 271 -1.64 4.13 -7.87
CA LEU A 271 -2.57 3.61 -6.86
C LEU A 271 -3.07 4.78 -6.00
N ASN A 272 -4.38 5.01 -6.04
CA ASN A 272 -5.07 5.88 -5.08
C ASN A 272 -6.46 5.30 -4.81
N THR A 273 -6.53 4.41 -3.81
CA THR A 273 -7.77 3.74 -3.41
C THR A 273 -8.69 4.60 -2.56
N ASP A 274 -8.20 5.74 -2.04
CA ASP A 274 -9.01 6.70 -1.27
C ASP A 274 -9.31 7.98 -2.07
N ALA A 275 -10.02 7.81 -3.19
CA ALA A 275 -10.32 8.91 -4.08
C ALA A 275 -11.81 8.98 -4.44
N GLN A 276 -12.28 10.22 -4.56
CA GLN A 276 -13.43 10.58 -5.38
C GLN A 276 -12.94 11.57 -6.43
N GLY A 277 -13.52 11.51 -7.63
CA GLY A 277 -13.10 12.39 -8.71
C GLY A 277 -13.47 11.88 -10.09
N TYR A 278 -12.78 12.41 -11.09
CA TYR A 278 -12.97 12.05 -12.50
C TYR A 278 -11.65 12.01 -13.26
N THR A 279 -11.66 11.40 -14.43
CA THR A 279 -10.51 11.32 -15.32
C THR A 279 -10.74 12.19 -16.54
N LEU A 280 -9.82 13.13 -16.82
CA LEU A 280 -9.82 13.89 -18.08
C LEU A 280 -8.82 13.26 -19.05
N VAL A 281 -9.32 12.75 -20.18
CA VAL A 281 -8.51 12.11 -21.21
C VAL A 281 -8.26 13.06 -22.38
N THR A 282 -7.02 13.10 -22.86
CA THR A 282 -6.64 13.76 -24.12
C THR A 282 -5.90 12.75 -24.98
N LEU A 283 -6.40 12.54 -26.21
CA LEU A 283 -5.84 11.60 -27.16
C LEU A 283 -5.30 12.35 -28.38
N THR A 284 -4.10 11.99 -28.78
CA THR A 284 -3.46 12.41 -30.03
C THR A 284 -2.92 11.18 -30.75
N PRO A 285 -2.52 11.26 -32.03
CA PRO A 285 -1.91 10.12 -32.72
C PRO A 285 -0.66 9.56 -32.02
N GLY A 286 0.08 10.39 -31.27
CA GLY A 286 1.32 9.98 -30.62
C GLY A 286 1.19 9.51 -29.17
N LYS A 287 0.08 9.84 -28.48
CA LYS A 287 -0.12 9.48 -27.06
C LYS A 287 -1.56 9.71 -26.59
N MET A 288 -1.91 9.00 -25.52
CA MET A 288 -3.03 9.30 -24.63
C MET A 288 -2.51 9.82 -23.29
N THR A 289 -3.08 10.90 -22.77
CA THR A 289 -2.85 11.37 -21.40
C THR A 289 -4.16 11.33 -20.62
N ALA A 290 -4.15 10.74 -19.44
CA ALA A 290 -5.26 10.73 -18.50
C ALA A 290 -4.87 11.50 -17.23
N GLN A 291 -5.61 12.56 -16.93
CA GLN A 291 -5.46 13.31 -15.69
C GLN A 291 -6.49 12.79 -14.67
N PHE A 292 -6.03 12.01 -13.69
CA PHE A 292 -6.80 11.61 -12.53
C PHE A 292 -6.98 12.81 -11.61
N ARG A 293 -8.18 13.37 -11.55
CA ARG A 293 -8.50 14.56 -10.76
C ARG A 293 -9.28 14.17 -9.53
N GLN A 294 -8.58 14.04 -8.41
CA GLN A 294 -9.18 13.86 -7.10
C GLN A 294 -9.82 15.18 -6.66
N VAL A 295 -11.04 15.12 -6.16
CA VAL A 295 -11.77 16.30 -5.69
C VAL A 295 -11.77 16.43 -4.17
N ASN A 296 -11.83 17.66 -3.69
CA ASN A 296 -12.08 17.94 -2.28
C ASN A 296 -13.52 17.54 -1.91
N LYS A 297 -13.71 17.17 -0.64
CA LYS A 297 -15.03 16.94 -0.07
C LYS A 297 -15.83 18.24 0.01
N LEU A 298 -17.16 18.11 0.07
CA LEU A 298 -18.06 19.23 0.33
C LEU A 298 -17.76 19.87 1.69
N VAL A 299 -18.05 21.17 1.79
CA VAL A 299 -17.98 21.93 3.05
C VAL A 299 -19.40 22.15 3.52
N GLY A 300 -19.85 21.28 4.43
CA GLY A 300 -21.27 21.11 4.70
C GLY A 300 -21.99 20.60 3.44
N ALA A 301 -22.99 21.35 2.96
CA ALA A 301 -23.72 21.04 1.74
C ALA A 301 -23.21 21.82 0.50
N THR A 302 -22.14 22.59 0.64
CA THR A 302 -21.65 23.50 -0.41
C THR A 302 -20.40 22.95 -1.08
N ALA A 303 -20.26 23.21 -2.39
CA ALA A 303 -19.04 22.92 -3.12
C ALA A 303 -17.84 23.71 -2.54
N PRO A 304 -16.66 23.09 -2.41
CA PRO A 304 -15.46 23.80 -1.96
C PRO A 304 -15.01 24.83 -3.00
N ALA A 305 -14.36 25.91 -2.56
CA ALA A 305 -13.81 26.92 -3.45
C ALA A 305 -12.72 26.34 -4.38
N THR A 306 -11.95 25.38 -3.87
CA THR A 306 -11.02 24.57 -4.65
C THR A 306 -11.58 23.17 -4.85
N ILE A 307 -12.12 22.91 -6.05
CA ILE A 307 -12.76 21.62 -6.37
C ILE A 307 -11.73 20.51 -6.54
N VAL A 308 -10.72 20.70 -7.41
CA VAL A 308 -9.70 19.68 -7.67
C VAL A 308 -8.62 19.79 -6.59
N ALA A 309 -8.51 18.76 -5.76
CA ALA A 309 -7.51 18.67 -4.70
C ALA A 309 -6.15 18.22 -5.22
N ARG A 310 -6.15 17.28 -6.18
CA ARG A 310 -4.93 16.70 -6.74
C ARG A 310 -5.17 16.27 -8.17
N THR A 311 -4.17 16.49 -9.02
CA THR A 311 -4.12 15.92 -10.36
C THR A 311 -2.90 15.00 -10.45
N THR A 312 -3.09 13.79 -10.96
CA THR A 312 -2.01 12.90 -11.35
C THR A 312 -2.16 12.56 -12.82
N THR A 313 -1.11 12.67 -13.61
CA THR A 313 -1.17 12.43 -15.06
C THR A 313 -0.54 11.09 -15.39
N ALA A 314 -1.33 10.21 -15.98
CA ALA A 314 -0.87 8.99 -16.64
C ALA A 314 -0.68 9.26 -18.14
N THR A 315 0.48 8.88 -18.70
CA THR A 315 0.77 9.01 -20.13
C THR A 315 1.03 7.64 -20.74
N VAL A 316 0.31 7.32 -21.81
CA VAL A 316 0.51 6.13 -22.65
C VAL A 316 0.98 6.60 -24.02
N THR A 317 2.22 6.29 -24.37
CA THR A 317 2.79 6.63 -25.68
C THR A 317 2.35 5.61 -26.72
N ALA A 318 2.02 6.06 -27.93
CA ALA A 318 1.71 5.17 -29.04
C ALA A 318 2.87 4.19 -29.30
N GLY A 319 2.53 2.94 -29.56
CA GLY A 319 3.45 1.82 -29.76
C GLY A 319 3.89 1.12 -28.47
N ALA A 320 3.47 1.58 -27.28
CA ALA A 320 3.90 1.02 -26.01
C ALA A 320 2.73 0.51 -25.16
N ALA A 321 2.79 -0.75 -24.72
CA ALA A 321 1.96 -1.29 -23.64
C ALA A 321 2.56 -0.90 -22.27
N ALA A 322 2.70 0.41 -22.04
CA ALA A 322 3.32 0.95 -20.84
C ALA A 322 2.72 2.32 -20.49
N VAL A 323 2.75 2.66 -19.20
CA VAL A 323 2.24 3.93 -18.68
C VAL A 323 3.28 4.59 -17.78
N THR A 324 3.45 5.90 -17.93
CA THR A 324 4.28 6.73 -17.05
C THR A 324 3.42 7.69 -16.25
N ILE A 325 3.84 7.98 -15.02
CA ILE A 325 3.10 8.85 -14.09
C ILE A 325 3.91 10.12 -13.83
N SER A 326 3.23 11.27 -13.83
CA SER A 326 3.79 12.59 -13.51
C SER A 326 2.80 13.45 -12.73
#